data_AF-A0AB36TER1-F1
#
_entry.id   AF-A0AB36TER1-F1
#
_cell.length_a   1.000
_cell.length_b   1.000
_cell.length_c   1.000
_cell.angle_alpha   90.00
_cell.angle_beta   90.00
_cell.angle_gamma   90.00
#
_symmetry.space_group_name_H-M   'P 1'
#
loop_
_entity.id
_entity.type
_entity.pdbx_description
1 polymer ?
#
loop_
_entity_poly.entity_id
_entity_poly.type
_entity_poly.pdbx_seq_one_letter_code
_entity_poly.pdbx_strand_id
1 'polypeptide(L)'
;MKKHLLIIVSALVSVLSLNLIAVTAAEPTVKNIYYDDVYSFSEGMSRVVKNGKYGFMDQTGNVAINLEYDYVRDFSDGFAAVSKGGTWYDEEGYVDGKWGFIDSTGKVVVPIIYDKVCDFSEGLAAVVKDGKLGFVDTTGKVVIPLTYDCSMYEEFYFNHGLAVVAAGDFEDPDIFVIDENGNTAFDFKYDYARLSGYSEGMLAVAVGGDWGIGGPYYWARSYNFGKYGFIDTNGNEIVAPVYDYASDFREGIAVVCKDGKWGAIDENGDVVVPIIYTDISFPSNGLLCVCNDEGKWGYVDYTGKVVADFKFDLCNTFREGYVTNSIDGKWGALDTTGKTVIPFKYYNLWNFSEGLVRVRMVEDGKWGYMDAGGNIAIDPVYQAATDFSDGVAIVVKDGKFGIISKTSIPYTATPTTSTVLVNGSPVAFDAYLINGNNYFKLRDLAYILSGTDKQFEVTWDDTLKAINLISGKPYTVSGGEMATGSKNTATAYPSAATVFINGVRVELTAYTINGFNYFKLRDLGKEFDFGVIWDGTAKTIRIDTSSSYSE
;
A
#
# COMPACT_ATOMS: atom_id res chain seq x y z
N MET A 1 3.37 -72.96 32.16
CA MET A 1 2.37 -72.57 33.18
C MET A 1 1.67 -71.29 32.74
N LYS A 2 0.61 -70.87 33.45
CA LYS A 2 -0.33 -69.81 33.04
C LYS A 2 0.32 -68.41 32.89
N LYS A 3 -0.12 -67.71 31.84
CA LYS A 3 -0.54 -66.29 31.79
C LYS A 3 0.24 -65.23 32.60
N HIS A 4 0.58 -64.12 31.93
CA HIS A 4 -0.27 -62.92 31.99
C HIS A 4 -0.41 -62.29 30.60
N LEU A 5 -1.42 -61.44 30.42
CA LEU A 5 -1.84 -60.85 29.14
C LEU A 5 -2.28 -59.41 29.42
N LEU A 6 -1.72 -58.43 28.71
CA LEU A 6 -2.25 -57.06 28.74
C LEU A 6 -2.22 -56.42 27.34
N ILE A 7 -3.31 -56.67 26.63
CA ILE A 7 -3.97 -55.85 25.61
C ILE A 7 -3.18 -54.60 25.16
N ILE A 8 -2.67 -54.63 23.93
CA ILE A 8 -2.38 -53.42 23.15
C ILE A 8 -3.63 -53.10 22.34
N VAL A 9 -4.20 -51.90 22.51
CA VAL A 9 -5.31 -51.42 21.66
C VAL A 9 -4.73 -50.86 20.37
N SER A 10 -4.75 -51.66 19.31
CA SER A 10 -4.35 -51.23 17.97
C SER A 10 -5.45 -50.37 17.32
N ALA A 11 -5.45 -49.07 17.63
CA ALA A 11 -6.29 -48.11 16.90
C ALA A 11 -5.77 -47.98 15.46
N LEU A 12 -6.59 -48.37 14.47
CA LEU A 12 -6.30 -48.10 13.07
C LEU A 12 -6.44 -46.58 12.82
N VAL A 13 -5.33 -45.86 12.82
CA VAL A 13 -5.26 -44.58 12.12
C VAL A 13 -5.13 -44.91 10.63
N SER A 14 -6.26 -44.95 9.93
CA SER A 14 -6.28 -45.01 8.47
C SER A 14 -5.70 -43.71 7.92
N VAL A 15 -4.41 -43.71 7.62
CA VAL A 15 -3.75 -42.59 6.94
C VAL A 15 -4.35 -42.47 5.54
N LEU A 16 -5.35 -41.59 5.38
CA LEU A 16 -5.62 -41.02 4.07
C LEU A 16 -4.41 -40.17 3.71
N SER A 17 -3.46 -40.78 3.01
CA SER A 17 -2.53 -40.04 2.18
C SER A 17 -3.37 -39.35 1.10
N LEU A 18 -3.78 -38.10 1.37
CA LEU A 18 -4.11 -37.20 0.28
C LEU A 18 -2.84 -37.15 -0.58
N ASN A 19 -2.92 -37.77 -1.76
CA ASN A 19 -2.04 -37.42 -2.86
C ASN A 19 -2.42 -36.01 -3.28
N LEU A 20 -1.97 -35.03 -2.49
CA LEU A 20 -1.95 -33.64 -2.88
C LEU A 20 -1.05 -33.60 -4.11
N ILE A 21 -1.66 -33.51 -5.28
CA ILE A 21 -0.93 -33.20 -6.51
C ILE A 21 -0.43 -31.78 -6.29
N ALA A 22 0.81 -31.68 -5.81
CA ALA A 22 1.55 -30.44 -5.78
C ALA A 22 1.74 -30.02 -7.24
N VAL A 23 0.79 -29.22 -7.73
CA VAL A 23 1.00 -28.38 -8.90
C VAL A 23 2.12 -27.44 -8.47
N THR A 24 3.35 -27.79 -8.87
CA THR A 24 4.53 -26.99 -8.59
C THR A 24 4.28 -25.57 -9.08
N ALA A 25 4.39 -24.58 -8.20
CA ALA A 25 4.25 -23.18 -8.58
C ALA A 25 5.36 -22.85 -9.57
N ALA A 26 5.04 -22.83 -10.87
CA ALA A 26 6.07 -22.71 -11.89
C ALA A 26 6.75 -21.35 -11.75
N GLU A 27 8.08 -21.37 -11.54
CA GLU A 27 8.84 -20.16 -11.28
C GLU A 27 8.59 -19.10 -12.37
N PRO A 28 8.24 -17.85 -11.99
CA PRO A 28 8.06 -16.78 -12.96
C PRO A 28 9.38 -16.51 -13.70
N THR A 29 9.29 -16.09 -14.95
CA THR A 29 10.47 -15.88 -15.79
C THR A 29 11.27 -14.68 -15.29
N VAL A 30 12.46 -14.95 -14.74
CA VAL A 30 13.38 -13.91 -14.26
C VAL A 30 14.06 -13.22 -15.46
N LYS A 31 13.76 -11.94 -15.72
CA LYS A 31 14.53 -11.12 -16.66
C LYS A 31 15.74 -10.54 -15.92
N ASN A 32 16.93 -11.09 -16.16
CA ASN A 32 18.17 -10.57 -15.59
C ASN A 32 18.40 -9.10 -16.00
N ILE A 33 18.86 -8.29 -15.05
CA ILE A 33 19.24 -6.88 -15.25
C ILE A 33 20.69 -6.65 -14.82
N TYR A 34 21.29 -5.55 -15.27
CA TYR A 34 22.72 -5.31 -15.20
C TYR A 34 23.02 -3.89 -14.71
N TYR A 35 22.75 -3.66 -13.43
CA TYR A 35 23.02 -2.45 -12.66
C TYR A 35 23.85 -2.83 -11.43
N ASP A 36 24.49 -1.85 -10.81
CA ASP A 36 25.32 -2.06 -9.62
C ASP A 36 24.42 -2.18 -8.38
N ASP A 37 23.42 -1.29 -8.28
CA ASP A 37 22.32 -1.34 -7.30
C ASP A 37 20.96 -1.11 -7.97
N VAL A 38 19.90 -1.65 -7.35
CA VAL A 38 18.52 -1.63 -7.85
C VAL A 38 17.55 -1.50 -6.66
N TYR A 39 16.61 -0.57 -6.72
CA TYR A 39 15.63 -0.31 -5.66
C TYR A 39 14.22 -0.80 -6.04
N SER A 40 13.25 -0.66 -5.12
CA SER A 40 11.83 -0.95 -5.39
C SER A 40 11.25 -0.07 -6.51
N PHE A 41 10.04 -0.40 -6.97
CA PHE A 41 9.28 0.42 -7.92
C PHE A 41 8.33 1.38 -7.19
N SER A 42 8.22 2.59 -7.72
CA SER A 42 7.21 3.61 -7.40
C SER A 42 6.76 4.30 -8.70
N GLU A 43 5.47 4.53 -8.87
CA GLU A 43 4.84 5.14 -10.05
C GLU A 43 5.28 4.52 -11.41
N GLY A 44 5.59 3.23 -11.42
CA GLY A 44 6.03 2.48 -12.60
C GLY A 44 7.53 2.58 -12.93
N MET A 45 8.33 3.28 -12.10
CA MET A 45 9.78 3.37 -12.27
C MET A 45 10.54 2.88 -11.03
N SER A 46 11.75 2.36 -11.25
CA SER A 46 12.68 1.95 -10.18
C SER A 46 14.00 2.69 -10.31
N ARG A 47 14.54 3.18 -9.19
CA ARG A 47 15.89 3.76 -9.14
C ARG A 47 16.94 2.69 -9.41
N VAL A 48 17.95 3.05 -10.21
CA VAL A 48 19.08 2.18 -10.55
C VAL A 48 20.41 2.94 -10.53
N VAL A 49 21.47 2.26 -10.08
CA VAL A 49 22.83 2.77 -10.03
C VAL A 49 23.71 2.07 -11.06
N LYS A 50 24.57 2.81 -11.75
CA LYS A 50 25.63 2.24 -12.59
C LYS A 50 26.84 3.15 -12.71
N ASN A 51 28.03 2.61 -12.49
CA ASN A 51 29.29 3.35 -12.40
C ASN A 51 29.22 4.53 -11.41
N GLY A 52 28.48 4.37 -10.31
CA GLY A 52 28.27 5.43 -9.31
C GLY A 52 27.34 6.57 -9.75
N LYS A 53 26.50 6.38 -10.78
CA LYS A 53 25.47 7.34 -11.20
C LYS A 53 24.06 6.75 -11.11
N TYR A 54 23.14 7.58 -10.63
CA TYR A 54 21.71 7.26 -10.48
C TYR A 54 20.90 7.68 -11.72
N GLY A 55 19.89 6.88 -12.02
CA GLY A 55 18.84 7.11 -13.00
C GLY A 55 17.66 6.16 -12.74
N PHE A 56 16.77 5.97 -13.71
CA PHE A 56 15.55 5.18 -13.54
C PHE A 56 15.37 4.14 -14.64
N MET A 57 14.79 2.99 -14.29
CA MET A 57 14.39 1.93 -15.22
C MET A 57 12.88 1.70 -15.24
N ASP A 58 12.37 1.24 -16.39
CA ASP A 58 10.99 0.78 -16.55
C ASP A 58 10.73 -0.57 -15.84
N GLN A 59 9.45 -0.96 -15.69
CA GLN A 59 9.03 -2.27 -15.13
C GLN A 59 9.63 -3.47 -15.87
N THR A 60 10.11 -3.29 -17.10
CA THR A 60 10.80 -4.35 -17.85
C THR A 60 12.31 -4.36 -17.59
N GLY A 61 12.88 -3.34 -16.92
CA GLY A 61 14.29 -3.22 -16.58
C GLY A 61 15.16 -2.50 -17.61
N ASN A 62 14.57 -1.84 -18.62
CA ASN A 62 15.32 -0.97 -19.53
C ASN A 62 15.46 0.43 -18.90
N VAL A 63 16.53 1.16 -19.23
CA VAL A 63 16.69 2.55 -18.78
C VAL A 63 15.57 3.42 -19.36
N ALA A 64 14.77 4.02 -18.47
CA ALA A 64 13.74 5.00 -18.80
C ALA A 64 14.31 6.42 -18.76
N ILE A 65 15.13 6.73 -17.75
CA ILE A 65 15.77 8.03 -17.55
C ILE A 65 17.26 7.82 -17.29
N ASN A 66 18.10 8.54 -18.03
CA ASN A 66 19.55 8.33 -18.07
C ASN A 66 20.22 8.40 -16.69
N LEU A 67 21.23 7.53 -16.51
CA LEU A 67 22.01 7.43 -15.29
C LEU A 67 23.11 8.50 -15.28
N GLU A 68 22.76 9.73 -14.93
CA GLU A 68 23.65 10.90 -14.91
C GLU A 68 23.64 11.71 -13.60
N TYR A 69 22.77 11.35 -12.65
CA TYR A 69 22.61 12.03 -11.37
C TYR A 69 23.56 11.46 -10.30
N ASP A 70 23.93 12.28 -9.32
CA ASP A 70 24.76 11.83 -8.19
C ASP A 70 23.90 11.15 -7.11
N TYR A 71 22.63 11.56 -6.97
CA TYR A 71 21.62 10.86 -6.17
C TYR A 71 20.20 11.26 -6.63
N VAL A 72 19.20 10.39 -6.41
CA VAL A 72 17.78 10.65 -6.72
C VAL A 72 16.85 10.00 -5.69
N ARG A 73 15.67 10.59 -5.45
CA ARG A 73 14.54 9.97 -4.73
C ARG A 73 13.66 9.15 -5.68
N ASP A 74 12.73 8.38 -5.14
CA ASP A 74 11.70 7.69 -5.94
C ASP A 74 10.73 8.71 -6.55
N PHE A 75 9.88 8.25 -7.48
CA PHE A 75 8.81 9.07 -8.05
C PHE A 75 7.62 9.16 -7.08
N SER A 76 7.07 10.37 -6.95
CA SER A 76 5.83 10.70 -6.22
C SER A 76 5.17 11.92 -6.89
N ASP A 77 3.84 11.88 -7.03
CA ASP A 77 3.03 12.90 -7.74
C ASP A 77 3.50 13.18 -9.18
N GLY A 78 4.13 12.20 -9.83
CA GLY A 78 4.69 12.30 -11.19
C GLY A 78 6.05 13.00 -11.28
N PHE A 79 6.67 13.34 -10.15
CA PHE A 79 7.98 14.00 -10.08
C PHE A 79 8.98 13.17 -9.27
N ALA A 80 10.28 13.36 -9.54
CA ALA A 80 11.35 12.80 -8.70
C ALA A 80 12.39 13.87 -8.37
N ALA A 81 12.78 13.96 -7.09
CA ALA A 81 13.86 14.82 -6.64
C ALA A 81 15.20 14.25 -7.11
N VAL A 82 16.02 15.08 -7.78
CA VAL A 82 17.32 14.69 -8.33
C VAL A 82 18.42 15.64 -7.90
N SER A 83 19.63 15.11 -7.72
CA SER A 83 20.78 15.87 -7.25
C SER A 83 22.03 15.69 -8.11
N LYS A 84 22.86 16.74 -8.17
CA LYS A 84 24.18 16.75 -8.79
C LYS A 84 25.22 17.48 -7.94
N GLY A 85 26.46 16.97 -7.97
CA GLY A 85 27.62 17.58 -7.31
C GLY A 85 27.83 17.23 -5.82
N GLY A 86 26.95 16.43 -5.22
CA GLY A 86 27.06 15.99 -3.83
C GLY A 86 27.81 14.67 -3.64
N THR A 87 28.09 14.34 -2.38
CA THR A 87 28.88 13.17 -1.97
C THR A 87 28.10 12.34 -0.94
N TRP A 88 28.34 11.03 -0.92
CA TRP A 88 27.82 10.13 0.12
C TRP A 88 28.88 9.90 1.21
N TYR A 89 28.48 10.05 2.47
CA TYR A 89 29.28 9.71 3.65
C TYR A 89 28.49 8.74 4.56
N ASP A 90 29.17 7.75 5.14
CA ASP A 90 28.51 6.65 5.86
C ASP A 90 27.74 7.10 7.13
N GLU A 91 28.16 8.20 7.76
CA GLU A 91 27.53 8.74 8.99
C GLU A 91 26.52 9.87 8.73
N GLU A 92 26.63 10.57 7.59
CA GLU A 92 25.87 11.79 7.29
C GLU A 92 24.86 11.61 6.12
N GLY A 93 24.98 10.51 5.36
CA GLY A 93 24.17 10.26 4.18
C GLY A 93 24.66 11.05 2.96
N TYR A 94 23.73 11.59 2.17
CA TYR A 94 24.04 12.35 0.96
C TYR A 94 24.02 13.86 1.24
N VAL A 95 25.17 14.53 1.04
CA VAL A 95 25.37 15.96 1.37
C VAL A 95 26.01 16.73 0.20
N ASP A 96 26.13 18.06 0.35
CA ASP A 96 26.70 19.06 -0.59
C ASP A 96 26.05 19.19 -1.98
N GLY A 97 25.24 18.22 -2.40
CA GLY A 97 24.61 18.20 -3.72
C GLY A 97 23.56 19.28 -3.90
N LYS A 98 23.47 19.82 -5.11
CA LYS A 98 22.36 20.72 -5.48
C LYS A 98 21.21 19.90 -6.02
N TRP A 99 20.02 20.22 -5.55
CA TRP A 99 18.77 19.53 -5.81
C TRP A 99 17.85 20.29 -6.76
N GLY A 100 17.04 19.54 -7.48
CA GLY A 100 15.91 19.99 -8.31
C GLY A 100 14.98 18.81 -8.57
N PHE A 101 14.07 18.94 -9.53
CA PHE A 101 13.09 17.90 -9.87
C PHE A 101 13.04 17.63 -11.38
N ILE A 102 12.80 16.37 -11.72
CA ILE A 102 12.39 15.93 -13.06
C ILE A 102 10.92 15.51 -13.08
N ASP A 103 10.27 15.67 -14.23
CA ASP A 103 9.04 14.95 -14.55
C ASP A 103 9.33 13.51 -15.02
N SER A 104 8.29 12.69 -15.16
CA SER A 104 8.38 11.28 -15.60
C SER A 104 8.91 11.08 -17.04
N THR A 105 9.20 12.14 -17.80
CA THR A 105 9.93 12.06 -19.09
C THR A 105 11.45 12.24 -18.91
N GLY A 106 11.91 12.49 -17.69
CA GLY A 106 13.31 12.83 -17.38
C GLY A 106 13.67 14.30 -17.61
N LYS A 107 12.70 15.15 -17.95
CA LYS A 107 12.92 16.59 -18.15
C LYS A 107 12.97 17.29 -16.80
N VAL A 108 14.04 18.07 -16.57
CA VAL A 108 14.16 18.96 -15.41
C VAL A 108 13.06 20.03 -15.45
N VAL A 109 12.22 20.05 -14.42
CA VAL A 109 11.13 21.03 -14.22
C VAL A 109 11.46 22.04 -13.14
N VAL A 110 12.09 21.61 -12.04
CA VAL A 110 12.66 22.51 -11.02
C VAL A 110 14.18 22.50 -11.17
N PRO A 111 14.85 23.65 -11.41
CA PRO A 111 16.30 23.68 -11.65
C PRO A 111 17.12 23.05 -10.52
N ILE A 112 18.19 22.35 -10.89
CA ILE A 112 19.10 21.65 -9.97
C ILE A 112 20.08 22.67 -9.34
N ILE A 113 19.55 23.50 -8.42
CA ILE A 113 20.24 24.67 -7.84
C ILE A 113 20.01 24.87 -6.33
N TYR A 114 19.13 24.07 -5.71
CA TYR A 114 18.70 24.23 -4.32
C TYR A 114 19.55 23.39 -3.37
N ASP A 115 19.65 23.78 -2.10
CA ASP A 115 20.43 23.05 -1.08
C ASP A 115 19.64 21.86 -0.52
N LYS A 116 18.31 22.01 -0.43
CA LYS A 116 17.34 20.94 -0.14
C LYS A 116 16.07 21.17 -0.94
N VAL A 117 15.38 20.08 -1.25
CA VAL A 117 13.96 20.08 -1.59
C VAL A 117 13.20 19.12 -0.68
N CYS A 118 11.96 19.45 -0.29
CA CYS A 118 10.96 18.47 0.17
C CYS A 118 10.12 18.06 -1.04
N ASP A 119 9.50 16.88 -1.01
CA ASP A 119 8.72 16.38 -2.13
C ASP A 119 7.44 17.22 -2.36
N PHE A 120 6.81 17.11 -3.53
CA PHE A 120 5.62 17.89 -3.86
C PHE A 120 4.42 17.49 -2.98
N SER A 121 3.62 18.47 -2.57
CA SER A 121 2.28 18.29 -2.01
C SER A 121 1.37 19.43 -2.47
N GLU A 122 0.13 19.11 -2.84
CA GLU A 122 -0.88 20.05 -3.37
C GLU A 122 -0.40 20.89 -4.58
N GLY A 123 0.65 20.44 -5.28
CA GLY A 123 1.25 21.14 -6.43
C GLY A 123 2.36 22.14 -6.09
N LEU A 124 2.74 22.27 -4.82
CA LEU A 124 3.87 23.07 -4.34
C LEU A 124 4.96 22.16 -3.75
N ALA A 125 6.23 22.56 -3.90
CA ALA A 125 7.36 21.91 -3.23
C ALA A 125 8.16 22.93 -2.40
N ALA A 126 8.48 22.58 -1.17
CA ALA A 126 9.37 23.36 -0.31
C ALA A 126 10.81 23.25 -0.81
N VAL A 127 11.48 24.39 -0.97
CA VAL A 127 12.87 24.48 -1.45
C VAL A 127 13.72 25.37 -0.54
N VAL A 128 14.95 24.96 -0.31
CA VAL A 128 15.92 25.70 0.51
C VAL A 128 17.07 26.18 -0.36
N LYS A 129 17.47 27.44 -0.22
CA LYS A 129 18.69 27.96 -0.85
C LYS A 129 19.34 29.03 0.01
N ASP A 130 20.67 28.98 0.12
CA ASP A 130 21.49 29.90 0.91
C ASP A 130 21.00 29.98 2.38
N GLY A 131 20.51 28.86 2.90
CA GLY A 131 19.93 28.71 4.25
C GLY A 131 18.46 29.15 4.41
N LYS A 132 17.79 29.61 3.35
CA LYS A 132 16.41 30.13 3.40
C LYS A 132 15.39 29.26 2.68
N LEU A 133 14.25 29.03 3.34
CA LEU A 133 13.10 28.26 2.88
C LEU A 133 12.09 29.14 2.13
N GLY A 134 11.58 28.61 1.01
CA GLY A 134 10.44 29.11 0.24
C GLY A 134 9.78 27.98 -0.55
N PHE A 135 8.85 28.27 -1.44
CA PHE A 135 8.11 27.25 -2.20
C PHE A 135 8.07 27.53 -3.71
N VAL A 136 8.14 26.47 -4.51
CA VAL A 136 7.99 26.50 -5.98
C VAL A 136 6.73 25.75 -6.43
N ASP A 137 6.16 26.18 -7.54
CA ASP A 137 5.17 25.38 -8.29
C ASP A 137 5.84 24.27 -9.12
N THR A 138 5.02 23.37 -9.69
CA THR A 138 5.45 22.27 -10.58
C THR A 138 6.20 22.72 -11.86
N THR A 139 6.30 24.03 -12.13
CA THR A 139 7.11 24.59 -13.22
C THR A 139 8.47 25.13 -12.76
N GLY A 140 8.79 25.00 -11.47
CA GLY A 140 10.02 25.52 -10.86
C GLY A 140 10.01 27.02 -10.62
N LYS A 141 8.87 27.70 -10.80
CA LYS A 141 8.71 29.11 -10.45
C LYS A 141 8.48 29.22 -8.94
N VAL A 142 9.26 30.06 -8.29
CA VAL A 142 9.06 30.46 -6.89
C VAL A 142 7.71 31.17 -6.77
N VAL A 143 6.83 30.62 -5.93
CA VAL A 143 5.53 31.20 -5.56
C VAL A 143 5.66 31.96 -4.25
N ILE A 144 6.23 31.30 -3.24
CA ILE A 144 6.48 31.88 -1.91
C ILE A 144 8.00 32.15 -1.80
N PRO A 145 8.43 33.40 -1.58
CA PRO A 145 9.85 33.76 -1.52
C PRO A 145 10.67 32.95 -0.52
N LEU A 146 11.97 32.80 -0.81
CA LEU A 146 12.92 32.13 0.09
C LEU A 146 13.31 33.09 1.23
N THR A 147 12.55 33.07 2.31
CA THR A 147 12.69 34.00 3.47
C THR A 147 12.64 33.33 4.84
N TYR A 148 12.05 32.13 4.95
CA TYR A 148 11.84 31.41 6.21
C TYR A 148 13.11 30.66 6.67
N ASP A 149 13.21 30.32 7.96
CA ASP A 149 14.41 29.75 8.60
C ASP A 149 14.24 28.26 8.94
N CYS A 150 15.04 27.42 8.28
CA CYS A 150 15.03 25.97 8.44
C CYS A 150 16.44 25.36 8.54
N SER A 151 16.54 24.24 9.24
CA SER A 151 17.58 23.24 9.01
C SER A 151 17.31 22.47 7.70
N MET A 152 18.32 21.79 7.16
CA MET A 152 18.15 20.82 6.06
C MET A 152 17.46 19.50 6.48
N TYR A 153 16.84 19.44 7.66
CA TYR A 153 16.29 18.22 8.25
C TYR A 153 14.77 18.32 8.34
N GLU A 154 14.25 19.46 8.82
CA GLU A 154 12.81 19.77 8.86
C GLU A 154 12.17 19.67 7.47
N GLU A 155 10.97 19.08 7.40
CA GLU A 155 10.20 18.91 6.17
C GLU A 155 8.92 19.74 6.24
N PHE A 156 8.55 20.36 5.12
CA PHE A 156 7.49 21.36 5.04
C PHE A 156 6.60 21.04 3.84
N TYR A 157 5.31 20.85 4.09
CA TYR A 157 4.34 20.41 3.08
C TYR A 157 3.07 21.27 3.15
N PHE A 158 2.48 21.54 1.98
CA PHE A 158 1.13 22.07 1.89
C PHE A 158 0.12 20.95 2.12
N ASN A 159 -0.83 21.19 3.04
CA ASN A 159 -1.93 20.29 3.36
C ASN A 159 -3.18 21.14 3.62
N HIS A 160 -4.28 20.86 2.92
CA HIS A 160 -5.52 21.63 2.96
C HIS A 160 -5.35 23.11 2.57
N GLY A 161 -4.41 23.42 1.68
CA GLY A 161 -4.06 24.78 1.24
C GLY A 161 -3.21 25.57 2.24
N LEU A 162 -2.70 24.92 3.29
CA LEU A 162 -1.92 25.52 4.37
C LEU A 162 -0.57 24.83 4.58
N ALA A 163 0.47 25.61 4.87
CA ALA A 163 1.76 25.10 5.33
C ALA A 163 2.16 25.73 6.67
N VAL A 164 2.86 24.96 7.50
CA VAL A 164 3.54 25.47 8.71
C VAL A 164 4.96 25.87 8.33
N VAL A 165 5.42 27.04 8.78
CA VAL A 165 6.77 27.54 8.54
C VAL A 165 7.35 28.23 9.79
N ALA A 166 8.68 28.32 9.87
CA ALA A 166 9.40 28.94 10.96
C ALA A 166 10.24 30.14 10.47
N ALA A 167 10.48 31.13 11.34
CA ALA A 167 11.48 32.18 11.15
C ALA A 167 12.20 32.48 12.48
N GLY A 168 13.27 33.28 12.43
CA GLY A 168 13.93 33.74 13.65
C GLY A 168 15.01 32.78 14.14
N ASP A 169 15.07 32.53 15.45
CA ASP A 169 16.13 31.70 16.04
C ASP A 169 15.94 30.20 15.69
N PHE A 170 16.99 29.41 15.86
CA PHE A 170 16.90 27.96 15.79
C PHE A 170 16.40 27.37 17.11
N GLU A 171 16.83 27.95 18.24
CA GLU A 171 16.46 27.49 19.60
C GLU A 171 15.22 28.19 20.17
N ASP A 172 14.67 29.21 19.46
CA ASP A 172 13.43 29.92 19.81
C ASP A 172 12.77 30.51 18.51
N PRO A 173 12.12 29.67 17.68
CA PRO A 173 11.56 30.09 16.39
C PRO A 173 10.16 30.73 16.50
N ASP A 174 9.94 31.80 15.74
CA ASP A 174 8.59 32.27 15.42
C ASP A 174 7.92 31.26 14.46
N ILE A 175 6.76 30.70 14.84
CA ILE A 175 6.00 29.73 14.04
C ILE A 175 4.79 30.41 13.38
N PHE A 176 4.58 30.13 12.09
CA PHE A 176 3.47 30.68 11.29
C PHE A 176 2.74 29.57 10.54
N VAL A 177 1.44 29.78 10.30
CA VAL A 177 0.64 29.03 9.33
C VAL A 177 0.35 29.95 8.15
N ILE A 178 0.68 29.51 6.93
CA ILE A 178 0.59 30.32 5.71
C ILE A 178 -0.28 29.67 4.62
N ASP A 179 -0.92 30.49 3.78
CA ASP A 179 -1.62 30.07 2.56
C ASP A 179 -0.66 29.81 1.38
N GLU A 180 -1.18 29.28 0.27
CA GLU A 180 -0.45 29.03 -0.98
C GLU A 180 0.25 30.26 -1.59
N ASN A 181 -0.12 31.48 -1.14
CA ASN A 181 0.46 32.75 -1.59
C ASN A 181 1.52 33.29 -0.62
N GLY A 182 1.72 32.66 0.55
CA GLY A 182 2.62 33.11 1.62
C GLY A 182 2.02 34.13 2.59
N ASN A 183 0.69 34.33 2.60
CA ASN A 183 0.00 35.14 3.61
C ASN A 183 -0.18 34.33 4.90
N THR A 184 -0.01 34.95 6.06
CA THR A 184 -0.40 34.35 7.35
C THR A 184 -1.90 34.08 7.40
N ALA A 185 -2.30 32.82 7.60
CA ALA A 185 -3.70 32.40 7.57
C ALA A 185 -4.51 32.92 8.78
N PHE A 186 -3.91 32.90 9.97
CA PHE A 186 -4.49 33.39 11.22
C PHE A 186 -3.37 33.76 12.23
N ASP A 187 -3.77 34.35 13.36
CA ASP A 187 -2.87 34.74 14.45
C ASP A 187 -2.44 33.49 15.25
N PHE A 188 -1.17 33.08 15.16
CA PHE A 188 -0.67 31.85 15.76
C PHE A 188 -0.23 32.09 17.22
N LYS A 189 -0.82 31.32 18.15
CA LYS A 189 -0.79 31.59 19.60
C LYS A 189 -0.20 30.45 20.45
N TYR A 190 0.51 29.51 19.84
CA TYR A 190 1.09 28.33 20.50
C TYR A 190 2.61 28.38 20.36
N ASP A 191 3.33 27.72 21.27
CA ASP A 191 4.81 27.73 21.28
C ASP A 191 5.39 26.78 20.20
N TYR A 192 4.57 25.84 19.70
CA TYR A 192 4.93 24.85 18.70
C TYR A 192 3.74 24.49 17.78
N ALA A 193 4.04 24.23 16.51
CA ALA A 193 3.19 23.48 15.59
C ALA A 193 3.99 22.37 14.89
N ARG A 194 3.33 21.28 14.50
CA ARG A 194 3.95 20.21 13.73
C ARG A 194 4.30 20.70 12.31
N LEU A 195 5.60 20.78 12.01
CA LEU A 195 6.13 21.39 10.77
C LEU A 195 5.72 20.67 9.48
N SER A 196 5.43 19.35 9.55
CA SER A 196 4.90 18.59 8.40
C SER A 196 3.48 19.00 7.98
N GLY A 197 2.80 19.85 8.76
CA GLY A 197 1.51 20.44 8.42
C GLY A 197 0.30 19.75 9.05
N TYR A 198 -0.86 20.02 8.45
CA TYR A 198 -2.15 19.45 8.82
C TYR A 198 -2.27 17.99 8.35
N SER A 199 -3.06 17.18 9.06
CA SER A 199 -3.53 15.87 8.60
C SER A 199 -5.02 15.74 8.92
N GLU A 200 -5.82 15.30 7.94
CA GLU A 200 -7.29 15.18 8.05
C GLU A 200 -7.96 16.47 8.57
N GLY A 201 -7.45 17.64 8.17
CA GLY A 201 -7.95 18.96 8.58
C GLY A 201 -7.49 19.44 9.96
N MET A 202 -6.68 18.66 10.68
CA MET A 202 -6.23 18.92 12.04
C MET A 202 -4.71 19.13 12.13
N LEU A 203 -4.27 20.15 12.86
CA LEU A 203 -2.85 20.44 13.12
C LEU A 203 -2.53 20.25 14.60
N ALA A 204 -1.55 19.39 14.88
CA ALA A 204 -1.00 19.20 16.21
C ALA A 204 -0.18 20.44 16.63
N VAL A 205 -0.56 21.04 17.77
CA VAL A 205 0.08 22.21 18.38
C VAL A 205 0.43 21.93 19.83
N ALA A 206 1.40 22.66 20.39
CA ALA A 206 1.80 22.45 21.78
C ALA A 206 2.24 23.74 22.52
N VAL A 207 2.20 23.68 23.85
CA VAL A 207 2.55 24.80 24.77
C VAL A 207 3.35 24.34 25.98
N GLY A 208 4.09 25.26 26.61
CA GLY A 208 4.72 25.08 27.92
C GLY A 208 5.86 24.07 27.95
N GLY A 209 6.51 23.85 26.80
CA GLY A 209 7.71 23.05 26.62
C GLY A 209 8.92 23.87 26.17
N ASP A 210 10.06 23.19 26.07
CA ASP A 210 11.35 23.77 25.69
C ASP A 210 11.74 23.34 24.26
N TRP A 211 12.02 24.33 23.41
CA TRP A 211 12.75 24.12 22.16
C TRP A 211 14.20 23.70 22.44
N GLY A 212 14.79 22.98 21.50
CA GLY A 212 16.20 22.59 21.54
C GLY A 212 16.59 21.73 20.35
N ILE A 213 17.81 21.20 20.36
CA ILE A 213 18.34 20.37 19.28
C ILE A 213 18.05 18.90 19.59
N GLY A 214 17.37 18.18 18.68
CA GLY A 214 17.00 16.79 18.91
C GLY A 214 16.38 16.08 17.70
N GLY A 215 16.18 14.77 17.86
CA GLY A 215 15.78 13.84 16.79
C GLY A 215 16.75 12.65 16.68
N PRO A 216 16.51 11.70 15.75
CA PRO A 216 17.43 10.59 15.48
C PRO A 216 18.76 11.06 14.88
N TYR A 217 18.83 12.30 14.40
CA TYR A 217 20.04 12.99 13.98
C TYR A 217 20.17 14.28 14.81
N TYR A 218 21.36 14.53 15.36
CA TYR A 218 21.62 15.48 16.46
C TYR A 218 21.60 16.98 16.09
N TRP A 219 20.77 17.37 15.12
CA TRP A 219 20.91 18.68 14.48
C TRP A 219 19.61 19.24 13.83
N ALA A 220 18.45 18.68 14.15
CA ALA A 220 17.13 19.25 13.84
C ALA A 220 16.51 19.97 15.05
N ARG A 221 15.49 20.81 14.84
CA ARG A 221 14.70 21.37 15.95
C ARG A 221 13.85 20.27 16.60
N SER A 222 13.80 20.23 17.93
CA SER A 222 12.94 19.37 18.73
C SER A 222 12.23 20.20 19.79
N TYR A 223 10.93 19.94 20.01
CA TYR A 223 10.13 20.60 21.03
C TYR A 223 9.72 19.59 22.11
N ASN A 224 10.17 19.83 23.34
CA ASN A 224 10.26 18.82 24.39
C ASN A 224 9.43 19.24 25.61
N PHE A 225 8.92 18.26 26.38
CA PHE A 225 8.18 18.45 27.64
C PHE A 225 6.85 19.24 27.59
N GLY A 226 6.56 19.95 26.51
CA GLY A 226 5.31 20.69 26.33
C GLY A 226 4.09 19.79 26.18
N LYS A 227 2.90 20.38 26.38
CA LYS A 227 1.62 19.68 26.25
C LYS A 227 1.03 19.87 24.86
N TYR A 228 0.56 18.78 24.26
CA TYR A 228 0.01 18.72 22.91
C TYR A 228 -1.52 18.79 22.89
N GLY A 229 -2.06 19.44 21.85
CA GLY A 229 -3.47 19.60 21.50
C GLY A 229 -3.62 19.80 19.98
N PHE A 230 -4.81 20.22 19.53
CA PHE A 230 -5.12 20.35 18.10
C PHE A 230 -5.96 21.59 17.76
N ILE A 231 -5.67 22.16 16.58
CA ILE A 231 -6.46 23.20 15.93
C ILE A 231 -6.97 22.77 14.55
N ASP A 232 -8.09 23.37 14.12
CA ASP A 232 -8.60 23.27 12.75
C ASP A 232 -7.82 24.17 11.76
N THR A 233 -8.19 24.11 10.48
CA THR A 233 -7.61 24.94 9.40
C THR A 233 -7.93 26.45 9.52
N ASN A 234 -8.81 26.86 10.44
CA ASN A 234 -9.11 28.27 10.74
C ASN A 234 -8.38 28.79 11.99
N GLY A 235 -7.62 27.93 12.68
CA GLY A 235 -6.97 28.25 13.96
C GLY A 235 -7.85 28.11 15.20
N ASN A 236 -9.05 27.50 15.08
CA ASN A 236 -9.91 27.21 16.22
C ASN A 236 -9.33 26.06 17.04
N GLU A 237 -9.30 26.20 18.37
CA GLU A 237 -8.90 25.14 19.29
C GLU A 237 -10.01 24.09 19.39
N ILE A 238 -9.73 22.89 18.90
CA ILE A 238 -10.63 21.72 18.99
C ILE A 238 -10.27 20.91 20.23
N VAL A 239 -8.97 20.66 20.43
CA VAL A 239 -8.44 19.88 21.56
C VAL A 239 -7.45 20.74 22.32
N ALA A 240 -7.80 21.10 23.56
CA ALA A 240 -6.94 21.91 24.42
C ALA A 240 -5.59 21.20 24.68
N PRO A 241 -4.45 21.91 24.74
CA PRO A 241 -3.14 21.29 24.98
C PRO A 241 -3.02 20.60 26.36
N VAL A 242 -3.17 19.27 26.41
CA VAL A 242 -3.20 18.48 27.67
C VAL A 242 -2.46 17.14 27.62
N TYR A 243 -2.01 16.69 26.45
CA TYR A 243 -1.35 15.40 26.25
C TYR A 243 0.17 15.53 26.30
N ASP A 244 0.88 14.48 26.70
CA ASP A 244 2.35 14.44 26.68
C ASP A 244 2.92 14.25 25.27
N TYR A 245 2.12 13.67 24.37
CA TYR A 245 2.37 13.55 22.94
C TYR A 245 1.04 13.36 22.20
N ALA A 246 0.96 13.85 20.96
CA ALA A 246 -0.12 13.52 20.03
C ALA A 246 0.41 13.26 18.61
N SER A 247 -0.14 12.26 17.92
CA SER A 247 0.19 11.94 16.51
C SER A 247 -0.52 12.87 15.51
N ASP A 248 -0.27 12.65 14.22
CA ASP A 248 -1.20 13.10 13.18
C ASP A 248 -2.54 12.34 13.30
N PHE A 249 -3.63 12.94 12.81
CA PHE A 249 -4.87 12.21 12.55
C PHE A 249 -4.74 11.32 11.31
N ARG A 250 -5.18 10.06 11.42
CA ARG A 250 -5.27 9.08 10.31
C ARG A 250 -6.48 8.17 10.51
N GLU A 251 -7.26 7.92 9.47
CA GLU A 251 -8.52 7.16 9.54
C GLU A 251 -9.51 7.73 10.59
N GLY A 252 -9.47 9.06 10.82
CA GLY A 252 -10.30 9.78 11.79
C GLY A 252 -9.80 9.72 13.25
N ILE A 253 -8.58 9.22 13.47
CA ILE A 253 -8.05 8.92 14.82
C ILE A 253 -6.65 9.51 15.02
N ALA A 254 -6.40 10.11 16.18
CA ALA A 254 -5.05 10.48 16.64
C ALA A 254 -4.65 9.68 17.89
N VAL A 255 -3.45 9.11 17.85
CA VAL A 255 -2.80 8.48 19.01
C VAL A 255 -2.33 9.56 19.99
N VAL A 256 -2.58 9.34 21.28
CA VAL A 256 -2.18 10.27 22.34
C VAL A 256 -1.49 9.55 23.51
N CYS A 257 -0.50 10.21 24.09
CA CYS A 257 0.12 9.81 25.35
C CYS A 257 -0.33 10.76 26.48
N LYS A 258 -0.63 10.22 27.65
CA LYS A 258 -0.91 10.99 28.86
C LYS A 258 -0.44 10.25 30.11
N ASP A 259 0.28 10.95 30.99
CA ASP A 259 0.80 10.43 32.25
C ASP A 259 1.64 9.13 32.07
N GLY A 260 2.31 9.01 30.93
CA GLY A 260 3.12 7.85 30.54
C GLY A 260 2.34 6.64 30.02
N LYS A 261 1.06 6.79 29.69
CA LYS A 261 0.19 5.76 29.09
C LYS A 261 -0.38 6.20 27.75
N TRP A 262 -0.67 5.23 26.89
CA TRP A 262 -1.10 5.46 25.51
C TRP A 262 -2.56 5.06 25.27
N GLY A 263 -3.23 5.81 24.40
CA GLY A 263 -4.58 5.58 23.88
C GLY A 263 -4.81 6.40 22.61
N ALA A 264 -6.07 6.68 22.26
CA ALA A 264 -6.39 7.48 21.07
C ALA A 264 -7.68 8.30 21.23
N ILE A 265 -7.76 9.40 20.47
CA ILE A 265 -8.90 10.31 20.37
C ILE A 265 -9.48 10.32 18.95
N ASP A 266 -10.74 10.73 18.82
CA ASP A 266 -11.37 11.07 17.55
C ASP A 266 -11.18 12.56 17.17
N GLU A 267 -11.71 12.96 16.01
CA GLU A 267 -11.66 14.34 15.49
C GLU A 267 -12.34 15.38 16.43
N ASN A 268 -13.23 14.95 17.34
CA ASN A 268 -13.87 15.81 18.33
C ASN A 268 -13.00 16.00 19.60
N GLY A 269 -11.93 15.23 19.74
CA GLY A 269 -11.11 15.16 20.95
C GLY A 269 -11.61 14.18 22.01
N ASP A 270 -12.65 13.39 21.72
CA ASP A 270 -13.18 12.39 22.66
C ASP A 270 -12.25 11.16 22.70
N VAL A 271 -11.95 10.68 23.92
CA VAL A 271 -11.08 9.52 24.13
C VAL A 271 -11.83 8.22 23.78
N VAL A 272 -11.70 7.79 22.53
CA VAL A 272 -12.36 6.59 21.99
C VAL A 272 -11.58 5.30 22.24
N VAL A 273 -10.25 5.37 22.41
CA VAL A 273 -9.41 4.24 22.86
C VAL A 273 -8.80 4.57 24.21
N PRO A 274 -9.08 3.79 25.29
CA PRO A 274 -8.63 4.10 26.64
C PRO A 274 -7.12 4.31 26.76
N ILE A 275 -6.72 5.37 27.48
CA ILE A 275 -5.32 5.73 27.70
C ILE A 275 -4.74 4.87 28.84
N ILE A 276 -4.47 3.60 28.53
CA ILE A 276 -4.03 2.57 29.49
C ILE A 276 -2.86 1.71 28.97
N TYR A 277 -2.53 1.78 27.68
CA TYR A 277 -1.56 0.91 27.04
C TYR A 277 -0.13 1.36 27.30
N THR A 278 0.82 0.43 27.27
CA THR A 278 2.25 0.73 27.43
C THR A 278 2.87 1.28 26.15
N ASP A 279 2.30 0.94 24.99
CA ASP A 279 2.70 1.39 23.66
C ASP A 279 1.54 1.16 22.66
N ILE A 280 1.53 1.85 21.52
CA ILE A 280 0.46 1.78 20.49
C ILE A 280 0.95 2.17 19.09
N SER A 281 0.46 1.50 18.04
CA SER A 281 0.72 1.87 16.65
C SER A 281 -0.11 3.08 16.20
N PHE A 282 0.25 3.68 15.06
CA PHE A 282 -0.68 4.52 14.31
C PHE A 282 -1.91 3.69 13.82
N PRO A 283 -3.04 4.36 13.51
CA PRO A 283 -4.23 3.73 12.92
C PRO A 283 -3.91 3.00 11.61
N SER A 284 -4.54 1.84 11.38
CA SER A 284 -4.34 1.05 10.17
C SER A 284 -5.51 0.08 9.89
N ASN A 285 -6.24 0.30 8.80
CA ASN A 285 -7.41 -0.47 8.35
C ASN A 285 -8.46 -0.71 9.46
N GLY A 286 -8.89 0.37 10.12
CA GLY A 286 -9.91 0.33 11.19
C GLY A 286 -9.42 -0.21 12.54
N LEU A 287 -8.12 -0.48 12.69
CA LEU A 287 -7.51 -1.11 13.86
C LEU A 287 -6.29 -0.36 14.39
N LEU A 288 -5.97 -0.61 15.66
CA LEU A 288 -4.76 -0.18 16.35
C LEU A 288 -4.09 -1.40 17.00
N CYS A 289 -2.77 -1.52 16.83
CA CYS A 289 -1.94 -2.48 17.54
C CYS A 289 -1.52 -1.88 18.89
N VAL A 290 -1.75 -2.58 19.99
CA VAL A 290 -1.61 -2.08 21.37
C VAL A 290 -0.80 -3.03 22.24
N CYS A 291 0.05 -2.48 23.11
CA CYS A 291 0.85 -3.25 24.08
C CYS A 291 0.27 -3.17 25.49
N ASN A 292 0.26 -4.30 26.21
CA ASN A 292 -0.20 -4.39 27.60
C ASN A 292 0.94 -4.25 28.62
N ASP A 293 0.62 -4.22 29.91
CA ASP A 293 1.61 -4.19 31.01
C ASP A 293 2.46 -5.47 31.13
N GLU A 294 2.14 -6.54 30.38
CA GLU A 294 2.94 -7.77 30.29
C GLU A 294 3.93 -7.75 29.11
N GLY A 295 3.96 -6.68 28.31
CA GLY A 295 4.82 -6.54 27.13
C GLY A 295 4.39 -7.39 25.93
N LYS A 296 3.12 -7.79 25.87
CA LYS A 296 2.52 -8.52 24.73
C LYS A 296 1.60 -7.62 23.93
N TRP A 297 1.65 -7.82 22.61
CA TRP A 297 0.88 -7.04 21.65
C TRP A 297 -0.43 -7.73 21.27
N GLY A 298 -1.49 -6.94 21.14
CA GLY A 298 -2.81 -7.32 20.64
C GLY A 298 -3.36 -6.23 19.70
N TYR A 299 -4.57 -6.42 19.19
CA TYR A 299 -5.22 -5.45 18.30
C TYR A 299 -6.61 -5.07 18.82
N VAL A 300 -6.92 -3.77 18.78
CA VAL A 300 -8.23 -3.21 19.12
C VAL A 300 -8.82 -2.47 17.91
N ASP A 301 -10.15 -2.37 17.86
CA ASP A 301 -10.82 -1.37 17.02
C ASP A 301 -10.77 0.02 17.67
N TYR A 302 -11.20 1.05 16.93
CA TYR A 302 -11.16 2.44 17.40
C TYR A 302 -12.10 2.74 18.59
N THR A 303 -12.88 1.78 19.09
CA THR A 303 -13.61 1.89 20.37
C THR A 303 -12.85 1.27 21.57
N GLY A 304 -11.60 0.87 21.35
CA GLY A 304 -10.77 0.17 22.34
C GLY A 304 -11.17 -1.30 22.56
N LYS A 305 -12.14 -1.82 21.79
CA LYS A 305 -12.58 -3.21 21.90
C LYS A 305 -11.56 -4.14 21.23
N VAL A 306 -11.14 -5.17 21.96
CA VAL A 306 -10.19 -6.19 21.47
C VAL A 306 -10.78 -6.96 20.28
N VAL A 307 -10.00 -6.99 19.20
CA VAL A 307 -10.26 -7.76 17.96
C VAL A 307 -9.30 -8.95 17.85
N ALA A 308 -8.06 -8.82 18.32
CA ALA A 308 -7.15 -9.96 18.49
C ALA A 308 -6.39 -9.89 19.83
N ASP A 309 -6.39 -11.00 20.58
CA ASP A 309 -5.84 -11.06 21.94
C ASP A 309 -4.35 -10.69 22.02
N PHE A 310 -3.94 -10.19 23.19
CA PHE A 310 -2.56 -9.87 23.53
C PHE A 310 -1.69 -11.14 23.61
N LYS A 311 -0.94 -11.43 22.55
CA LYS A 311 -0.10 -12.64 22.40
C LYS A 311 1.08 -12.49 21.45
N PHE A 312 1.07 -11.49 20.57
CA PHE A 312 2.11 -11.28 19.57
C PHE A 312 3.37 -10.70 20.21
N ASP A 313 4.54 -11.05 19.65
CA ASP A 313 5.84 -10.64 20.20
C ASP A 313 6.27 -9.23 19.77
N LEU A 314 5.60 -8.67 18.76
CA LEU A 314 5.92 -7.42 18.08
C LEU A 314 4.64 -6.77 17.55
N CYS A 315 4.77 -5.50 17.14
CA CYS A 315 3.70 -4.73 16.54
C CYS A 315 3.95 -4.50 15.05
N ASN A 316 2.93 -4.70 14.21
CA ASN A 316 2.95 -4.44 12.78
C ASN A 316 1.64 -3.73 12.36
N THR A 317 1.66 -3.08 11.20
CA THR A 317 0.50 -2.39 10.62
C THR A 317 -0.17 -3.22 9.53
N PHE A 318 -1.46 -3.05 9.34
CA PHE A 318 -2.19 -3.72 8.26
C PHE A 318 -1.82 -3.14 6.90
N ARG A 319 -1.79 -4.01 5.88
CA ARG A 319 -1.80 -3.64 4.46
C ARG A 319 -2.76 -4.56 3.74
N GLU A 320 -3.56 -4.00 2.83
CA GLU A 320 -4.49 -4.76 2.00
C GLU A 320 -5.52 -5.60 2.79
N GLY A 321 -5.83 -5.20 4.03
CA GLY A 321 -6.73 -5.94 4.94
C GLY A 321 -6.08 -7.10 5.72
N TYR A 322 -4.75 -7.24 5.66
CA TYR A 322 -3.99 -8.28 6.38
C TYR A 322 -2.80 -7.70 7.16
N VAL A 323 -2.42 -8.35 8.26
CA VAL A 323 -1.17 -8.04 8.99
C VAL A 323 -0.41 -9.32 9.34
N THR A 324 0.91 -9.28 9.19
CA THR A 324 1.81 -10.37 9.60
C THR A 324 2.37 -10.09 10.99
N ASN A 325 2.48 -11.12 11.82
CA ASN A 325 3.01 -11.02 13.20
C ASN A 325 3.80 -12.29 13.54
N SER A 326 4.55 -12.26 14.65
CA SER A 326 5.09 -13.46 15.26
C SER A 326 4.39 -13.83 16.58
N ILE A 327 4.34 -15.13 16.86
CA ILE A 327 4.08 -15.69 18.18
C ILE A 327 5.23 -16.68 18.45
N ASP A 328 5.93 -16.52 19.59
CA ASP A 328 7.12 -17.29 19.95
C ASP A 328 8.18 -17.32 18.82
N GLY A 329 8.32 -16.21 18.10
CA GLY A 329 9.24 -16.08 16.96
C GLY A 329 8.83 -16.86 15.71
N LYS A 330 7.60 -17.37 15.61
CA LYS A 330 7.04 -17.98 14.39
C LYS A 330 6.03 -17.08 13.72
N TRP A 331 6.26 -16.82 12.44
CA TRP A 331 5.49 -15.86 11.65
C TRP A 331 4.22 -16.48 11.06
N GLY A 332 3.17 -15.70 11.07
CA GLY A 332 1.85 -15.96 10.50
C GLY A 332 1.13 -14.64 10.17
N ALA A 333 -0.12 -14.72 9.74
CA ALA A 333 -0.92 -13.55 9.36
C ALA A 333 -2.38 -13.67 9.80
N LEU A 334 -3.02 -12.53 10.04
CA LEU A 334 -4.45 -12.40 10.34
C LEU A 334 -5.11 -11.37 9.43
N ASP A 335 -6.43 -11.52 9.25
CA ASP A 335 -7.31 -10.52 8.62
C ASP A 335 -7.84 -9.50 9.66
N THR A 336 -8.50 -8.43 9.21
CA THR A 336 -9.06 -7.38 10.07
C THR A 336 -10.17 -7.84 11.03
N THR A 337 -10.61 -9.11 10.97
CA THR A 337 -11.49 -9.70 11.99
C THR A 337 -10.73 -10.35 13.15
N GLY A 338 -9.39 -10.24 13.15
CA GLY A 338 -8.50 -10.89 14.12
C GLY A 338 -8.27 -12.38 13.83
N LYS A 339 -8.84 -12.90 12.74
CA LYS A 339 -8.79 -14.31 12.37
C LYS A 339 -7.49 -14.63 11.63
N THR A 340 -6.77 -15.64 12.11
CA THR A 340 -5.59 -16.20 11.44
C THR A 340 -5.93 -16.69 10.03
N VAL A 341 -5.28 -16.13 9.02
CA VAL A 341 -5.36 -16.56 7.61
C VAL A 341 -4.12 -17.35 7.18
N ILE A 342 -2.94 -16.99 7.69
CA ILE A 342 -1.69 -17.76 7.53
C ILE A 342 -1.24 -18.25 8.91
N PRO A 343 -1.07 -19.57 9.13
CA PRO A 343 -0.74 -20.10 10.46
C PRO A 343 0.68 -19.71 10.91
N PHE A 344 0.83 -19.39 12.19
CA PHE A 344 2.09 -19.03 12.86
C PHE A 344 3.06 -20.22 12.91
N LYS A 345 3.84 -20.41 11.84
CA LYS A 345 4.80 -21.53 11.70
C LYS A 345 6.02 -21.21 10.84
N TYR A 346 6.03 -20.09 10.13
CA TYR A 346 7.09 -19.72 9.18
C TYR A 346 8.26 -19.05 9.89
N TYR A 347 9.44 -19.03 9.26
CA TYR A 347 10.61 -18.35 9.83
C TYR A 347 10.51 -16.83 9.71
N ASN A 348 10.01 -16.34 8.57
CA ASN A 348 9.69 -14.92 8.39
C ASN A 348 8.59 -14.73 7.34
N LEU A 349 7.78 -13.68 7.53
CA LEU A 349 6.91 -13.07 6.54
C LEU A 349 7.17 -11.55 6.56
N TRP A 350 7.10 -10.90 5.40
CA TRP A 350 7.07 -9.42 5.31
C TRP A 350 5.62 -8.90 5.34
N ASN A 351 5.37 -7.71 4.81
CA ASN A 351 4.02 -7.18 4.64
C ASN A 351 3.33 -7.80 3.43
N PHE A 352 2.01 -7.63 3.34
CA PHE A 352 1.29 -7.83 2.09
C PHE A 352 1.52 -6.65 1.15
N SER A 353 1.73 -6.97 -0.13
CA SER A 353 1.75 -6.02 -1.23
C SER A 353 1.27 -6.72 -2.51
N GLU A 354 0.32 -6.10 -3.18
CA GLU A 354 -0.40 -6.61 -4.35
C GLU A 354 -1.08 -7.99 -4.17
N GLY A 355 -1.52 -8.31 -2.95
CA GLY A 355 -2.15 -9.58 -2.59
C GLY A 355 -1.18 -10.75 -2.37
N LEU A 356 0.12 -10.48 -2.32
CA LEU A 356 1.19 -11.44 -2.03
C LEU A 356 2.03 -10.99 -0.83
N VAL A 357 2.64 -11.94 -0.13
CA VAL A 357 3.61 -11.68 0.95
C VAL A 357 4.91 -12.48 0.70
N ARG A 358 6.07 -11.84 0.86
CA ARG A 358 7.36 -12.54 0.87
C ARG A 358 7.45 -13.50 2.05
N VAL A 359 7.87 -14.74 1.80
CA VAL A 359 8.01 -15.79 2.82
C VAL A 359 9.41 -16.38 2.86
N ARG A 360 9.93 -16.60 4.08
CA ARG A 360 11.08 -17.46 4.37
C ARG A 360 10.61 -18.66 5.19
N MET A 361 10.81 -19.86 4.66
CA MET A 361 10.31 -21.10 5.28
C MET A 361 11.12 -21.53 6.51
N VAL A 362 12.44 -21.31 6.47
CA VAL A 362 13.42 -21.74 7.47
C VAL A 362 14.52 -20.69 7.65
N GLU A 363 15.29 -20.82 8.73
CA GLU A 363 16.55 -20.10 8.93
C GLU A 363 17.51 -20.38 7.76
N ASP A 364 18.22 -19.34 7.32
CA ASP A 364 19.07 -19.32 6.13
C ASP A 364 18.43 -19.83 4.82
N GLY A 365 17.10 -19.94 4.80
CA GLY A 365 16.31 -20.26 3.63
C GLY A 365 16.34 -19.15 2.56
N LYS A 366 15.88 -19.54 1.37
CA LYS A 366 15.60 -18.62 0.26
C LYS A 366 14.22 -17.98 0.42
N TRP A 367 13.99 -16.88 -0.31
CA TRP A 367 12.72 -16.16 -0.37
C TRP A 367 11.83 -16.70 -1.49
N GLY A 368 10.54 -16.79 -1.21
CA GLY A 368 9.46 -17.01 -2.16
C GLY A 368 8.27 -16.11 -1.84
N TYR A 369 7.12 -16.37 -2.47
CA TYR A 369 5.91 -15.55 -2.28
C TYR A 369 4.68 -16.43 -2.01
N MET A 370 3.78 -15.92 -1.17
CA MET A 370 2.59 -16.61 -0.68
C MET A 370 1.36 -15.73 -0.86
N ASP A 371 0.20 -16.33 -1.13
CA ASP A 371 -1.08 -15.61 -1.09
C ASP A 371 -1.66 -15.52 0.33
N ALA A 372 -2.66 -14.66 0.54
CA ALA A 372 -3.32 -14.49 1.84
C ALA A 372 -4.05 -15.76 2.35
N GLY A 373 -4.25 -16.78 1.50
CA GLY A 373 -4.76 -18.10 1.89
C GLY A 373 -3.68 -19.07 2.39
N GLY A 374 -2.41 -18.65 2.39
CA GLY A 374 -1.27 -19.47 2.81
C GLY A 374 -0.71 -20.38 1.72
N ASN A 375 -1.13 -20.21 0.46
CA ASN A 375 -0.63 -21.01 -0.67
C ASN A 375 0.64 -20.39 -1.23
N ILE A 376 1.65 -21.22 -1.54
CA ILE A 376 2.87 -20.76 -2.22
C ILE A 376 2.52 -20.37 -3.66
N ALA A 377 2.64 -19.09 -3.98
CA ALA A 377 2.42 -18.54 -5.32
C ALA A 377 3.72 -18.59 -6.17
N ILE A 378 4.88 -18.46 -5.51
CA ILE A 378 6.20 -18.66 -6.11
C ILE A 378 7.09 -19.40 -5.10
N ASP A 379 7.68 -20.52 -5.52
CA ASP A 379 8.52 -21.35 -4.65
C ASP A 379 9.71 -20.55 -4.05
N PRO A 380 10.14 -20.85 -2.81
CA PRO A 380 11.27 -20.16 -2.17
C PRO A 380 12.63 -20.44 -2.82
N VAL A 381 12.95 -19.72 -3.90
CA VAL A 381 14.13 -19.95 -4.76
C VAL A 381 15.12 -18.78 -4.82
N TYR A 382 14.75 -17.58 -4.35
CA TYR A 382 15.56 -16.36 -4.47
C TYR A 382 16.46 -16.12 -3.25
N GLN A 383 17.65 -15.56 -3.48
CA GLN A 383 18.61 -15.23 -2.42
C GLN A 383 18.21 -13.94 -1.68
N ALA A 384 17.67 -12.97 -2.42
CA ALA A 384 17.01 -11.77 -1.91
C ALA A 384 15.79 -11.47 -2.80
N ALA A 385 14.83 -10.72 -2.28
CA ALA A 385 13.57 -10.39 -2.95
C ALA A 385 12.96 -9.11 -2.34
N THR A 386 12.38 -8.22 -3.16
CA THR A 386 11.49 -7.14 -2.70
C THR A 386 10.04 -7.63 -2.59
N ASP A 387 9.17 -6.85 -1.94
CA ASP A 387 7.73 -7.04 -2.16
C ASP A 387 7.37 -6.69 -3.62
N PHE A 388 6.18 -7.07 -4.06
CA PHE A 388 5.65 -6.63 -5.35
C PHE A 388 5.21 -5.17 -5.28
N SER A 389 5.58 -4.39 -6.29
CA SER A 389 5.15 -3.01 -6.51
C SER A 389 5.10 -2.76 -8.02
N ASP A 390 4.11 -2.01 -8.50
CA ASP A 390 3.84 -1.77 -9.93
C ASP A 390 3.85 -3.06 -10.79
N GLY A 391 3.27 -4.16 -10.29
CA GLY A 391 3.14 -5.44 -10.98
C GLY A 391 4.43 -6.26 -11.11
N VAL A 392 5.52 -5.85 -10.44
CA VAL A 392 6.85 -6.45 -10.52
C VAL A 392 7.56 -6.54 -9.16
N ALA A 393 8.57 -7.40 -9.07
CA ALA A 393 9.48 -7.45 -7.93
C ALA A 393 10.92 -7.67 -8.38
N ILE A 394 11.87 -7.10 -7.63
CA ILE A 394 13.31 -7.31 -7.81
C ILE A 394 13.71 -8.55 -7.01
N VAL A 395 14.41 -9.48 -7.65
CA VAL A 395 14.93 -10.69 -7.03
C VAL A 395 16.41 -10.87 -7.33
N VAL A 396 17.13 -11.52 -6.41
CA VAL A 396 18.49 -12.00 -6.65
C VAL A 396 18.46 -13.51 -6.85
N LYS A 397 18.85 -13.98 -8.04
CA LYS A 397 19.00 -15.40 -8.37
C LYS A 397 20.38 -15.66 -8.98
N ASP A 398 21.04 -16.72 -8.51
CA ASP A 398 22.36 -17.15 -8.95
C ASP A 398 23.41 -16.01 -8.99
N GLY A 399 23.36 -15.15 -7.96
CA GLY A 399 24.25 -14.00 -7.78
C GLY A 399 23.96 -12.78 -8.66
N LYS A 400 22.76 -12.68 -9.26
CA LYS A 400 22.39 -11.58 -10.18
C LYS A 400 21.02 -11.00 -9.84
N PHE A 401 20.88 -9.69 -10.02
CA PHE A 401 19.57 -9.03 -10.05
C PHE A 401 18.76 -9.47 -11.27
N GLY A 402 17.46 -9.64 -11.06
CA GLY A 402 16.48 -9.84 -12.11
C GLY A 402 15.10 -9.35 -11.67
N ILE A 403 14.25 -9.11 -12.66
CA ILE A 403 12.85 -8.72 -12.44
C ILE A 403 11.97 -9.95 -12.68
N ILE A 404 10.97 -10.14 -11.80
CA ILE A 404 9.83 -11.02 -12.03
C ILE A 404 8.56 -10.18 -12.10
N SER A 405 7.61 -10.52 -12.99
CA SER A 405 6.32 -9.84 -13.06
C SER A 405 5.20 -10.72 -12.51
N LYS A 406 4.30 -10.11 -11.75
CA LYS A 406 3.09 -10.73 -11.22
C LYS A 406 2.20 -11.32 -12.32
N THR A 407 2.17 -10.70 -13.50
CA THR A 407 1.45 -11.21 -14.68
C THR A 407 2.02 -12.52 -15.24
N SER A 408 3.25 -12.89 -14.86
CA SER A 408 3.86 -14.18 -15.21
C SER A 408 3.65 -15.29 -14.16
N ILE A 409 3.02 -14.97 -13.02
CA ILE A 409 2.70 -15.96 -11.97
C ILE A 409 1.48 -16.79 -12.42
N PRO A 410 1.57 -18.13 -12.46
CA PRO A 410 0.45 -18.99 -12.84
C PRO A 410 -0.49 -19.26 -11.66
N TYR A 411 -1.78 -19.04 -11.87
CA TYR A 411 -2.86 -19.40 -10.95
C TYR A 411 -3.65 -20.59 -11.49
N THR A 412 -4.21 -21.41 -10.58
CA THR A 412 -5.04 -22.55 -10.96
C THR A 412 -6.50 -22.12 -11.11
N ALA A 413 -7.01 -22.09 -12.34
CA ALA A 413 -8.40 -21.80 -12.64
C ALA A 413 -9.21 -23.10 -12.75
N THR A 414 -10.05 -23.37 -11.75
CA THR A 414 -10.96 -24.54 -11.75
C THR A 414 -12.32 -24.16 -12.33
N PRO A 415 -12.91 -24.88 -13.29
CA PRO A 415 -14.24 -24.55 -13.81
C PRO A 415 -15.28 -24.51 -12.70
N THR A 416 -16.15 -23.49 -12.72
CA THR A 416 -17.23 -23.42 -11.73
C THR A 416 -18.20 -24.59 -11.94
N THR A 417 -18.54 -25.28 -10.85
CA THR A 417 -19.57 -26.34 -10.84
C THR A 417 -20.94 -25.80 -10.45
N SER A 418 -21.02 -24.51 -10.11
CA SER A 418 -22.25 -23.80 -9.76
C SER A 418 -23.11 -23.52 -10.99
N THR A 419 -24.43 -23.65 -10.83
CA THR A 419 -25.38 -23.08 -11.79
C THR A 419 -25.26 -21.57 -11.76
N VAL A 420 -25.28 -20.92 -12.93
CA VAL A 420 -25.42 -19.45 -13.03
C VAL A 420 -26.82 -19.14 -13.52
N LEU A 421 -27.53 -18.28 -12.79
CA LEU A 421 -28.80 -17.69 -13.21
C LEU A 421 -28.58 -16.21 -13.54
N VAL A 422 -29.10 -15.75 -14.68
CA VAL A 422 -29.20 -14.32 -15.01
C VAL A 422 -30.68 -13.97 -15.08
N ASN A 423 -31.12 -13.01 -14.27
CA ASN A 423 -32.53 -12.63 -14.13
C ASN A 423 -33.46 -13.86 -13.91
N GLY A 424 -32.98 -14.80 -13.09
CA GLY A 424 -33.65 -16.07 -12.78
C GLY A 424 -33.53 -17.18 -13.84
N SER A 425 -33.05 -16.88 -15.06
CA SER A 425 -32.91 -17.85 -16.15
C SER A 425 -31.52 -18.52 -16.13
N PRO A 426 -31.41 -19.86 -16.26
CA PRO A 426 -30.11 -20.52 -16.33
C PRO A 426 -29.29 -20.13 -17.57
N VAL A 427 -28.03 -19.74 -17.37
CA VAL A 427 -27.09 -19.37 -18.44
C VAL A 427 -25.81 -20.21 -18.32
N ALA A 428 -25.40 -20.83 -19.42
CA ALA A 428 -24.20 -21.64 -19.49
C ALA A 428 -22.97 -20.78 -19.80
N PHE A 429 -22.31 -20.28 -18.75
CA PHE A 429 -21.00 -19.63 -18.87
C PHE A 429 -19.85 -20.63 -18.77
N ASP A 430 -18.73 -20.32 -19.43
CA ASP A 430 -17.41 -20.76 -18.97
C ASP A 430 -17.03 -19.92 -17.72
N ALA A 431 -17.60 -20.29 -16.57
CA ALA A 431 -17.22 -19.83 -15.23
C ALA A 431 -15.87 -20.41 -14.76
N TYR A 432 -14.95 -19.63 -14.15
CA TYR A 432 -13.80 -20.17 -13.42
C TYR A 432 -13.75 -19.70 -11.95
N LEU A 433 -13.37 -20.58 -11.05
CA LEU A 433 -13.04 -20.31 -9.65
C LEU A 433 -11.51 -20.22 -9.51
N ILE A 434 -11.02 -19.06 -9.06
CA ILE A 434 -9.60 -18.78 -8.72
C ILE A 434 -9.61 -18.17 -7.32
N ASN A 435 -8.79 -18.67 -6.39
CA ASN A 435 -8.67 -18.18 -5.00
C ASN A 435 -10.04 -17.86 -4.36
N GLY A 436 -10.97 -18.83 -4.42
CA GLY A 436 -12.32 -18.75 -3.84
C GLY A 436 -13.32 -17.82 -4.57
N ASN A 437 -12.87 -17.06 -5.56
CA ASN A 437 -13.68 -16.06 -6.28
C ASN A 437 -14.08 -16.56 -7.67
N ASN A 438 -15.26 -16.17 -8.16
CA ASN A 438 -15.74 -16.56 -9.49
C ASN A 438 -15.41 -15.48 -10.54
N TYR A 439 -14.80 -15.89 -11.64
CA TYR A 439 -14.33 -15.06 -12.74
C TYR A 439 -15.03 -15.43 -14.03
N PHE A 440 -15.58 -14.44 -14.73
CA PHE A 440 -16.40 -14.60 -15.93
C PHE A 440 -15.72 -13.96 -17.15
N LYS A 441 -15.80 -14.62 -18.31
CA LYS A 441 -15.27 -14.11 -19.58
C LYS A 441 -15.96 -12.77 -19.89
N LEU A 442 -15.20 -11.68 -19.96
CA LEU A 442 -15.74 -10.31 -19.97
C LEU A 442 -16.80 -10.09 -21.08
N ARG A 443 -16.49 -10.54 -22.29
CA ARG A 443 -17.39 -10.42 -23.47
C ARG A 443 -18.65 -11.28 -23.37
N ASP A 444 -18.59 -12.43 -22.69
CA ASP A 444 -19.79 -13.26 -22.45
C ASP A 444 -20.77 -12.54 -21.51
N LEU A 445 -20.24 -11.89 -20.45
CA LEU A 445 -21.07 -11.14 -19.52
C LEU A 445 -21.66 -9.87 -20.17
N ALA A 446 -20.84 -9.09 -20.89
CA ALA A 446 -21.30 -7.92 -21.63
C ALA A 446 -22.40 -8.26 -22.64
N TYR A 447 -22.23 -9.37 -23.37
CA TYR A 447 -23.24 -9.90 -24.30
C TYR A 447 -24.57 -10.25 -23.61
N ILE A 448 -24.52 -10.93 -22.47
CA ILE A 448 -25.72 -11.36 -21.73
C ILE A 448 -26.43 -10.20 -21.01
N LEU A 449 -25.71 -9.14 -20.62
CA LEU A 449 -26.29 -7.93 -20.04
C LEU A 449 -26.79 -6.92 -21.08
N SER A 450 -26.44 -7.10 -22.36
CA SER A 450 -26.84 -6.22 -23.47
C SER A 450 -28.36 -6.17 -23.62
N GLY A 451 -28.93 -4.95 -23.72
CA GLY A 451 -30.38 -4.73 -23.74
C GLY A 451 -31.03 -4.62 -22.35
N THR A 452 -30.26 -4.65 -21.27
CA THR A 452 -30.73 -4.30 -19.91
C THR A 452 -30.22 -2.92 -19.50
N ASP A 453 -30.80 -2.33 -18.45
CA ASP A 453 -30.32 -1.06 -17.87
C ASP A 453 -28.90 -1.15 -17.27
N LYS A 454 -28.35 -2.37 -17.13
CA LYS A 454 -27.01 -2.68 -16.62
C LYS A 454 -26.04 -3.13 -17.74
N GLN A 455 -26.39 -2.85 -19.00
CA GLN A 455 -25.54 -3.14 -20.17
C GLN A 455 -24.26 -2.30 -20.20
N PHE A 456 -23.21 -2.85 -20.79
CA PHE A 456 -21.99 -2.11 -21.14
C PHE A 456 -21.34 -2.66 -22.42
N GLU A 457 -20.64 -1.78 -23.12
CA GLU A 457 -19.81 -2.12 -24.27
C GLU A 457 -18.39 -2.51 -23.84
N VAL A 458 -17.72 -3.37 -24.61
CA VAL A 458 -16.31 -3.73 -24.42
C VAL A 458 -15.51 -3.41 -25.69
N THR A 459 -14.48 -2.58 -25.55
CA THR A 459 -13.55 -2.23 -26.64
C THR A 459 -12.09 -2.37 -26.22
N TRP A 460 -11.20 -2.53 -27.19
CA TRP A 460 -9.74 -2.61 -26.99
C TRP A 460 -9.07 -1.39 -27.60
N ASP A 461 -8.26 -0.68 -26.81
CA ASP A 461 -7.34 0.33 -27.31
C ASP A 461 -5.97 -0.30 -27.56
N ASP A 462 -5.58 -0.43 -28.83
CA ASP A 462 -4.29 -1.03 -29.19
C ASP A 462 -3.11 -0.05 -29.03
N THR A 463 -3.36 1.23 -28.78
CA THR A 463 -2.32 2.23 -28.44
C THR A 463 -1.97 2.14 -26.97
N LEU A 464 -2.99 2.13 -26.10
CA LEU A 464 -2.85 2.06 -24.64
C LEU A 464 -2.71 0.62 -24.12
N LYS A 465 -2.93 -0.39 -24.97
CA LYS A 465 -3.06 -1.82 -24.61
C LYS A 465 -4.09 -2.04 -23.48
N ALA A 466 -5.21 -1.33 -23.59
CA ALA A 466 -6.19 -1.17 -22.53
C ALA A 466 -7.59 -1.67 -22.93
N ILE A 467 -8.35 -2.11 -21.92
CA ILE A 467 -9.75 -2.51 -22.05
C ILE A 467 -10.62 -1.31 -21.69
N ASN A 468 -11.34 -0.78 -22.67
CA ASN A 468 -12.27 0.34 -22.51
C ASN A 468 -13.70 -0.21 -22.40
N LEU A 469 -14.30 -0.05 -21.22
CA LEU A 469 -15.68 -0.39 -20.91
C LEU A 469 -16.54 0.89 -20.95
N ILE A 470 -17.72 0.81 -21.58
CA ILE A 470 -18.63 1.97 -21.70
C ILE A 470 -19.99 1.60 -21.12
N SER A 471 -20.30 2.12 -19.95
CA SER A 471 -21.53 1.84 -19.21
C SER A 471 -22.77 2.40 -19.92
N GLY A 472 -23.90 1.72 -19.81
CA GLY A 472 -25.17 2.08 -20.44
C GLY A 472 -25.22 1.89 -21.96
N LYS A 473 -24.10 1.60 -22.63
CA LYS A 473 -24.04 1.30 -24.07
C LYS A 473 -24.30 -0.20 -24.31
N PRO A 474 -25.15 -0.60 -25.28
CA PRO A 474 -25.29 -2.01 -25.67
C PRO A 474 -23.97 -2.58 -26.19
N TYR A 475 -23.70 -3.85 -25.86
CA TYR A 475 -22.52 -4.57 -26.33
C TYR A 475 -22.60 -4.91 -27.83
N THR A 476 -21.52 -4.65 -28.57
CA THR A 476 -21.39 -4.98 -29.99
C THR A 476 -20.86 -6.40 -30.18
N VAL A 477 -21.73 -7.31 -30.66
CA VAL A 477 -21.37 -8.70 -30.96
C VAL A 477 -20.22 -8.77 -31.96
N SER A 478 -19.13 -9.44 -31.57
CA SER A 478 -17.89 -9.54 -32.33
C SER A 478 -17.42 -10.99 -32.57
N GLY A 479 -18.18 -11.98 -32.08
CA GLY A 479 -18.05 -13.39 -32.41
C GLY A 479 -17.34 -14.22 -31.34
N GLY A 480 -17.89 -15.40 -31.04
CA GLY A 480 -17.38 -16.33 -30.03
C GLY A 480 -17.95 -16.13 -28.62
N GLU A 481 -18.86 -15.18 -28.43
CA GLU A 481 -19.60 -15.00 -27.18
C GLU A 481 -20.45 -16.24 -26.85
N MET A 482 -20.51 -16.59 -25.57
CA MET A 482 -21.20 -17.77 -25.04
C MET A 482 -20.74 -19.12 -25.61
N ALA A 483 -19.63 -19.15 -26.36
CA ALA A 483 -19.00 -20.39 -26.78
C ALA A 483 -18.37 -21.07 -25.55
N THR A 484 -18.92 -22.22 -25.16
CA THR A 484 -18.44 -23.02 -24.02
C THR A 484 -17.27 -23.92 -24.44
N GLY A 485 -16.12 -23.74 -23.80
CA GLY A 485 -14.91 -24.50 -24.02
C GLY A 485 -14.86 -25.84 -23.27
N SER A 486 -13.66 -26.41 -23.18
CA SER A 486 -13.43 -27.63 -22.43
C SER A 486 -13.45 -27.34 -20.92
N LYS A 487 -14.37 -27.99 -20.18
CA LYS A 487 -14.54 -27.83 -18.72
C LYS A 487 -13.45 -28.54 -17.90
N ASN A 488 -12.20 -28.22 -18.20
CA ASN A 488 -11.00 -28.69 -17.51
C ASN A 488 -10.39 -27.55 -16.68
N THR A 489 -9.65 -27.90 -15.63
CA THR A 489 -8.73 -26.97 -14.95
C THR A 489 -7.77 -26.36 -15.97
N ALA A 490 -7.61 -25.04 -15.91
CA ALA A 490 -6.74 -24.26 -16.78
C ALA A 490 -5.70 -23.47 -15.95
N THR A 491 -4.62 -23.06 -16.59
CA THR A 491 -3.71 -22.06 -16.03
C THR A 491 -4.25 -20.67 -16.35
N ALA A 492 -4.35 -19.83 -15.33
CA ALA A 492 -4.68 -18.42 -15.43
C ALA A 492 -3.44 -17.57 -15.12
N TYR A 493 -3.35 -16.40 -15.75
CA TYR A 493 -2.29 -15.41 -15.51
C TYR A 493 -2.95 -14.06 -15.21
N PRO A 494 -2.52 -13.28 -14.21
CA PRO A 494 -3.09 -11.96 -13.95
C PRO A 494 -3.06 -11.08 -15.20
N SER A 495 -4.16 -10.37 -15.47
CA SER A 495 -4.25 -9.54 -16.67
C SER A 495 -3.23 -8.40 -16.61
N ALA A 496 -2.53 -8.18 -17.71
CA ALA A 496 -1.61 -7.05 -17.88
C ALA A 496 -2.29 -5.81 -18.48
N ALA A 497 -3.58 -5.90 -18.84
CA ALA A 497 -4.30 -4.83 -19.52
C ALA A 497 -4.87 -3.84 -18.49
N THR A 498 -4.51 -2.56 -18.62
CA THR A 498 -5.18 -1.46 -17.90
C THR A 498 -6.67 -1.44 -18.28
N VAL A 499 -7.54 -1.12 -17.33
CA VAL A 499 -8.99 -1.07 -17.56
C VAL A 499 -9.51 0.33 -17.30
N PHE A 500 -10.39 0.80 -18.18
CA PHE A 500 -11.08 2.08 -18.04
C PHE A 500 -12.59 1.86 -18.09
N ILE A 501 -13.34 2.51 -17.19
CA ILE A 501 -14.80 2.63 -17.25
C ILE A 501 -15.13 4.08 -17.58
N ASN A 502 -15.82 4.28 -18.71
CA ASN A 502 -16.19 5.62 -19.22
C ASN A 502 -15.01 6.60 -19.37
N GLY A 503 -13.78 6.09 -19.53
CA GLY A 503 -12.53 6.88 -19.63
C GLY A 503 -11.80 7.11 -18.30
N VAL A 504 -12.37 6.69 -17.16
CA VAL A 504 -11.70 6.71 -15.84
C VAL A 504 -11.01 5.36 -15.63
N ARG A 505 -9.73 5.36 -15.22
CA ARG A 505 -8.99 4.11 -14.91
C ARG A 505 -9.61 3.45 -13.67
N VAL A 506 -9.80 2.13 -13.72
CA VAL A 506 -10.29 1.32 -12.60
C VAL A 506 -9.41 0.08 -12.42
N GLU A 507 -9.23 -0.33 -11.16
CA GLU A 507 -8.48 -1.54 -10.81
C GLU A 507 -9.46 -2.68 -10.53
N LEU A 508 -9.51 -3.68 -11.42
CA LEU A 508 -10.44 -4.81 -11.35
C LEU A 508 -9.68 -6.13 -11.39
N THR A 509 -10.07 -7.09 -10.55
CA THR A 509 -9.36 -8.38 -10.50
C THR A 509 -9.65 -9.20 -11.76
N ALA A 510 -8.66 -9.33 -12.64
CA ALA A 510 -8.80 -10.00 -13.93
C ALA A 510 -7.64 -10.95 -14.25
N TYR A 511 -7.94 -12.01 -15.02
CA TYR A 511 -6.99 -13.02 -15.46
C TYR A 511 -7.15 -13.32 -16.95
N THR A 512 -6.04 -13.51 -17.66
CA THR A 512 -6.01 -14.12 -18.98
C THR A 512 -6.06 -15.65 -18.84
N ILE A 513 -7.03 -16.28 -19.50
CA ILE A 513 -7.18 -17.75 -19.57
C ILE A 513 -7.44 -18.13 -21.03
N ASN A 514 -6.61 -18.98 -21.61
CA ASN A 514 -6.72 -19.45 -23.01
C ASN A 514 -6.85 -18.31 -24.04
N GLY A 515 -6.29 -17.13 -23.77
CA GLY A 515 -6.35 -15.95 -24.65
C GLY A 515 -7.56 -15.03 -24.47
N PHE A 516 -8.45 -15.30 -23.50
CA PHE A 516 -9.58 -14.43 -23.15
C PHE A 516 -9.39 -13.83 -21.75
N ASN A 517 -9.94 -12.63 -21.52
CA ASN A 517 -9.91 -11.99 -20.21
C ASN A 517 -11.15 -12.38 -19.38
N TYR A 518 -10.89 -12.82 -18.15
CA TYR A 518 -11.87 -13.27 -17.16
C TYR A 518 -11.80 -12.38 -15.92
N PHE A 519 -12.92 -11.75 -15.56
CA PHE A 519 -13.01 -10.74 -14.50
C PHE A 519 -13.81 -11.25 -13.30
N LYS A 520 -13.41 -10.89 -12.09
CA LYS A 520 -14.11 -11.22 -10.84
C LYS A 520 -15.52 -10.64 -10.86
N LEU A 521 -16.53 -11.51 -10.73
CA LEU A 521 -17.93 -11.13 -10.97
C LEU A 521 -18.41 -10.01 -10.04
N ARG A 522 -17.95 -10.00 -8.78
CA ARG A 522 -18.34 -8.98 -7.80
C ARG A 522 -17.74 -7.60 -8.08
N ASP A 523 -16.53 -7.55 -8.64
CA ASP A 523 -15.87 -6.30 -9.01
C ASP A 523 -16.67 -5.63 -10.14
N LEU A 524 -17.03 -6.40 -11.19
CA LEU A 524 -17.94 -5.90 -12.24
C LEU A 524 -19.36 -5.62 -11.73
N GLY A 525 -19.87 -6.41 -10.77
CA GLY A 525 -21.17 -6.17 -10.14
C GLY A 525 -21.26 -4.81 -9.45
N LYS A 526 -20.18 -4.42 -8.76
CA LYS A 526 -20.03 -3.12 -8.11
C LYS A 526 -20.00 -1.97 -9.12
N GLU A 527 -19.13 -2.05 -10.13
CA GLU A 527 -18.95 -0.95 -11.10
C GLU A 527 -20.14 -0.73 -12.05
N PHE A 528 -20.87 -1.79 -12.40
CA PHE A 528 -22.05 -1.72 -13.26
C PHE A 528 -23.38 -1.81 -12.48
N ASP A 529 -23.33 -1.74 -11.14
CA ASP A 529 -24.45 -1.80 -10.21
C ASP A 529 -25.47 -2.93 -10.50
N PHE A 530 -25.03 -4.18 -10.58
CA PHE A 530 -25.92 -5.33 -10.69
C PHE A 530 -25.78 -6.29 -9.50
N GLY A 531 -26.91 -6.86 -9.06
CA GLY A 531 -26.95 -7.77 -7.92
C GLY A 531 -26.17 -9.06 -8.20
N VAL A 532 -25.21 -9.38 -7.30
CA VAL A 532 -24.40 -10.61 -7.35
C VAL A 532 -24.63 -11.41 -6.07
N ILE A 533 -25.55 -12.38 -6.13
CA ILE A 533 -26.01 -13.14 -4.96
C ILE A 533 -25.51 -14.58 -5.04
N TRP A 534 -24.97 -15.10 -3.93
CA TRP A 534 -24.58 -16.50 -3.77
C TRP A 534 -25.63 -17.26 -2.95
N ASP A 535 -26.26 -18.26 -3.57
CA ASP A 535 -27.08 -19.25 -2.87
C ASP A 535 -26.22 -20.45 -2.48
N GLY A 536 -25.81 -20.51 -1.21
CA GLY A 536 -24.98 -21.60 -0.68
C GLY A 536 -25.71 -22.95 -0.56
N THR A 537 -27.04 -22.98 -0.57
CA THR A 537 -27.84 -24.22 -0.50
C THR A 537 -28.03 -24.82 -1.89
N ALA A 538 -28.41 -23.99 -2.87
CA ALA A 538 -28.52 -24.38 -4.28
C ALA A 538 -27.16 -24.38 -5.02
N LYS A 539 -26.07 -23.98 -4.36
CA LYS A 539 -24.73 -23.74 -4.94
C LYS A 539 -24.82 -22.94 -6.26
N THR A 540 -25.60 -21.86 -6.22
CA THR A 540 -26.02 -21.14 -7.41
C THR A 540 -25.58 -19.69 -7.34
N ILE A 541 -24.97 -19.21 -8.42
CA ILE A 541 -24.59 -17.81 -8.62
C ILE A 541 -25.76 -17.12 -9.31
N ARG A 542 -26.24 -16.01 -8.75
CA ARG A 542 -27.31 -15.20 -9.34
C ARG A 542 -26.76 -13.83 -9.72
N ILE A 543 -26.95 -13.49 -10.99
CA ILE A 543 -26.76 -12.16 -11.56
C ILE A 543 -28.17 -11.60 -11.77
N ASP A 544 -28.44 -10.42 -11.24
CA ASP A 544 -29.75 -9.78 -11.31
C ASP A 544 -29.61 -8.31 -11.72
N THR A 545 -30.12 -7.96 -12.89
CA THR A 545 -30.05 -6.58 -13.43
C THR A 545 -31.17 -5.68 -12.89
N SER A 546 -32.13 -6.24 -12.14
CA SER A 546 -33.23 -5.51 -11.51
C SER A 546 -32.94 -5.10 -10.06
N SER A 547 -31.84 -5.57 -9.48
CA SER A 547 -31.32 -5.15 -8.18
C SER A 547 -29.93 -4.51 -8.32
N SER A 548 -29.68 -3.51 -7.47
CA SER A 548 -28.36 -2.90 -7.28
C SER A 548 -27.39 -3.83 -6.55
N TYR A 549 -26.10 -3.51 -6.60
CA TYR A 549 -25.05 -4.31 -5.98
C TYR A 549 -25.08 -4.25 -4.45
N SER A 550 -24.67 -5.35 -3.81
CA SER A 550 -24.40 -5.45 -2.37
C SER A 550 -23.27 -6.47 -2.12
N GLU A 551 -22.41 -6.20 -1.15
CA GLU A 551 -21.32 -7.12 -0.76
C GLU A 551 -21.86 -8.39 -0.06
#